data_AF-A0A7Y7CET8-F1
#
_entry.id   AF-A0A7Y7CET8-F1
#
_cell.length_a   1.000
_cell.length_b   1.000
_cell.length_c   1.000
_cell.angle_alpha   90.00
_cell.angle_beta   90.00
_cell.angle_gamma   90.00
#
_symmetry.space_group_name_H-M   'P 1'
#
loop_
_entity.id
_entity.type
_entity.pdbx_description
1 polymer ?
#
loop_
_entity_poly.entity_id
_entity_poly.type
_entity_poly.pdbx_seq_one_letter_code
_entity_poly.pdbx_strand_id
1 'polypeptide(L)'
;MPRTLPINTRFRRIYQHLSGADLAAPDVEELSLEDLGLGDSQKTRVGLLFGTYSHQGLERVLRAYGLLQRAEERVGPIELRIQGEDPFRPRVVLWSRRFYAPVADLSLRMATGAEVGLGDVLATVPLLYVDALLLQNPGRSFDWHRPPLPGQSHPGLALSAPLLELLMLMARRIGAEALALTPSTFAAASVYDRRFLFVDGAAQGRFLALRGAGGKRPRWLLAWAVELGCMRDADGQHIPFTPMPMLSPLSRRLIRSFDAKAWAEAREQTGRRVLTLDEEALQQRFPWERMPPGPPPERLAELLGYDPLAPVLAH
;
A
#
# COMPACT_ATOMS: atom_id res chain seq x y z
N MET A 1 10.71 -20.07 6.31
CA MET A 1 10.93 -18.72 5.78
C MET A 1 9.59 -18.10 5.41
N PRO A 2 9.20 -16.94 5.96
CA PRO A 2 8.11 -16.17 5.38
C PRO A 2 8.54 -15.73 3.97
N ARG A 3 8.00 -16.38 2.93
CA ARG A 3 8.28 -16.02 1.54
C ARG A 3 7.29 -14.95 1.11
N THR A 4 7.79 -13.75 0.86
CA THR A 4 7.05 -12.73 0.13
C THR A 4 6.99 -13.11 -1.35
N LEU A 5 5.94 -12.65 -2.05
CA LEU A 5 5.82 -12.90 -3.48
C LEU A 5 6.98 -12.23 -4.23
N PRO A 6 7.65 -12.92 -5.17
CA PRO A 6 8.71 -12.32 -5.97
C PRO A 6 8.14 -11.23 -6.89
N ILE A 7 9.01 -10.29 -7.29
CA ILE A 7 8.74 -9.34 -8.37
C ILE A 7 8.54 -10.11 -9.69
N ASN A 8 7.53 -9.72 -10.46
CA ASN A 8 7.18 -10.30 -11.75
C ASN A 8 8.38 -10.28 -12.73
N THR A 9 8.57 -11.36 -13.48
CA THR A 9 9.68 -11.50 -14.42
C THR A 9 9.63 -10.48 -15.55
N ARG A 10 8.44 -10.11 -16.05
CA ARG A 10 8.26 -9.02 -17.03
C ARG A 10 8.77 -7.70 -16.47
N PHE A 11 8.47 -7.41 -15.21
CA PHE A 11 8.87 -6.16 -14.55
C PHE A 11 10.40 -6.10 -14.38
N ARG A 12 11.04 -7.22 -14.05
CA ARG A 12 12.51 -7.31 -14.01
C ARG A 12 13.15 -7.08 -15.38
N ARG A 13 12.56 -7.59 -16.46
CA ARG A 13 13.06 -7.34 -17.82
C ARG A 13 12.97 -5.86 -18.18
N ILE A 14 11.83 -5.21 -17.92
CA ILE A 14 11.67 -3.77 -18.16
C ILE A 14 12.73 -2.98 -17.37
N TYR A 15 12.90 -3.31 -16.09
CA TYR A 15 13.92 -2.69 -15.24
C TYR A 15 15.34 -2.77 -15.82
N GLN A 16 15.72 -3.91 -16.42
CA GLN A 16 17.04 -4.11 -17.02
C GLN A 16 17.25 -3.30 -18.30
N HIS A 17 16.18 -2.95 -19.02
CA HIS A 17 16.26 -2.19 -20.28
C HIS A 17 16.20 -0.68 -20.08
N LEU A 18 15.51 -0.19 -19.03
CA LEU A 18 15.47 1.23 -18.71
C LEU A 18 16.80 1.69 -18.12
N SER A 19 17.59 2.43 -18.90
CA SER A 19 18.88 2.97 -18.47
C SER A 19 18.72 4.17 -17.52
N GLY A 20 19.80 4.58 -16.84
CA GLY A 20 19.77 5.80 -16.02
C GLY A 20 19.53 7.06 -16.86
N ALA A 21 20.09 7.11 -18.07
CA ALA A 21 19.89 8.22 -19.00
C ALA A 21 18.43 8.36 -19.43
N ASP A 22 17.73 7.24 -19.67
CA ASP A 22 16.30 7.26 -20.03
C ASP A 22 15.41 7.84 -18.94
N LEU A 23 15.87 7.79 -17.69
CA LEU A 23 15.12 8.24 -16.51
C LEU A 23 15.46 9.67 -16.09
N ALA A 24 16.68 10.12 -16.41
CA ALA A 24 17.16 11.45 -16.10
C ALA A 24 16.91 12.45 -17.24
N ALA A 25 16.52 11.98 -18.43
CA ALA A 25 16.29 12.83 -19.60
C ALA A 25 15.31 13.99 -19.27
N PRO A 26 15.69 15.25 -19.53
CA PRO A 26 14.82 16.41 -19.31
C PRO A 26 13.72 16.50 -20.37
N ASP A 27 12.77 17.41 -20.14
CA ASP A 27 11.77 17.74 -21.14
C ASP A 27 12.43 18.38 -22.37
N VAL A 28 12.06 17.94 -23.58
CA VAL A 28 12.62 18.51 -24.83
C VAL A 28 12.21 19.98 -24.96
N GLU A 29 11.09 20.37 -24.34
CA GLU A 29 10.60 21.76 -24.30
C GLU A 29 11.25 22.62 -23.20
N GLU A 30 11.94 22.01 -22.22
CA GLU A 30 12.66 22.71 -21.13
C GLU A 30 14.19 22.62 -21.29
N LEU A 31 14.69 22.52 -22.52
CA LEU A 31 16.14 22.61 -22.76
C LEU A 31 16.64 24.02 -22.45
N SER A 32 17.24 24.19 -21.27
CA SER A 32 17.99 25.40 -20.95
C SER A 32 19.35 25.38 -21.68
N LEU A 33 19.95 26.55 -21.91
CA LEU A 33 21.32 26.65 -22.46
C LEU A 33 22.37 25.93 -21.58
N GLU A 34 22.05 25.65 -20.31
CA GLU A 34 22.91 24.91 -19.38
C GLU A 34 22.89 23.39 -19.66
N ASP A 35 21.78 22.86 -20.18
CA ASP A 35 21.60 21.44 -20.56
C ASP A 35 22.35 21.05 -21.85
N LEU A 36 22.89 22.03 -22.58
CA LEU A 36 23.77 21.84 -23.74
C LEU A 36 25.23 21.54 -23.35
N GLY A 37 25.50 21.24 -22.07
CA GLY A 37 26.81 20.78 -21.59
C GLY A 37 27.78 21.91 -21.21
N LEU A 38 27.25 23.10 -20.91
CA LEU A 38 28.03 24.26 -20.44
C LEU A 38 27.84 24.55 -18.94
N GLY A 39 27.05 23.72 -18.23
CA GLY A 39 26.76 23.84 -16.80
C GLY A 39 27.31 22.70 -15.94
N ASP A 40 27.50 22.99 -14.65
CA ASP A 40 28.05 22.07 -13.65
C ASP A 40 27.07 20.91 -13.36
N SER A 41 27.48 19.67 -13.62
CA SER A 41 26.61 18.46 -13.62
C SER A 41 25.96 18.14 -12.27
N GLN A 42 26.41 18.79 -11.19
CA GLN A 42 25.77 18.71 -9.87
C GLN A 42 24.42 19.43 -9.81
N LYS A 43 24.22 20.54 -10.54
CA LYS A 43 22.96 21.31 -10.53
C LYS A 43 21.80 20.56 -11.19
N THR A 44 22.06 19.86 -12.30
CA THR A 44 21.05 19.05 -13.01
C THR A 44 20.48 17.92 -12.15
N ARG A 45 21.27 17.39 -11.19
CA ARG A 45 20.81 16.36 -10.24
C ARG A 45 19.90 16.91 -9.13
N VAL A 46 19.90 18.22 -8.88
CA VAL A 46 19.10 18.85 -7.81
C VAL A 46 17.60 18.87 -8.16
N GLY A 47 17.24 18.80 -9.45
CA GLY A 47 15.84 18.72 -9.90
C GLY A 47 15.27 17.30 -10.05
N LEU A 48 16.09 16.25 -9.92
CA LEU A 48 15.65 14.86 -10.13
C LEU A 48 15.11 14.25 -8.83
N LEU A 49 13.94 13.61 -8.89
CA LEU A 49 13.39 12.87 -7.77
C LEU A 49 14.34 11.74 -7.38
N PHE A 50 14.72 11.72 -6.11
CA PHE A 50 15.73 10.81 -5.56
C PHE A 50 17.04 10.78 -6.38
N GLY A 51 17.40 11.91 -7.00
CA GLY A 51 18.58 12.04 -7.87
C GLY A 51 18.54 11.15 -9.13
N THR A 52 17.39 10.57 -9.49
CA THR A 52 17.27 9.54 -10.53
C THR A 52 16.19 9.82 -11.57
N TYR A 53 15.03 10.34 -11.16
CA TYR A 53 13.86 10.45 -12.04
C TYR A 53 13.53 11.91 -12.35
N SER A 54 13.55 12.28 -13.62
CA SER A 54 12.87 13.48 -14.11
C SER A 54 11.35 13.22 -14.14
N HIS A 55 10.55 14.29 -14.36
CA HIS A 55 9.11 14.14 -14.55
C HIS A 55 8.79 13.21 -15.72
N GLN A 56 9.42 13.43 -16.88
CA GLN A 56 9.29 12.56 -18.06
C GLN A 56 9.80 11.14 -17.82
N GLY A 57 10.92 11.00 -17.10
CA GLY A 57 11.47 9.69 -16.73
C GLY A 57 10.48 8.89 -15.89
N LEU A 58 9.80 9.53 -14.94
CA LEU A 58 8.74 8.90 -14.14
C LEU A 58 7.54 8.52 -15.01
N GLU A 59 7.09 9.40 -15.91
CA GLU A 59 6.01 9.08 -16.84
C GLU A 59 6.36 7.88 -17.73
N ARG A 60 7.56 7.89 -18.32
CA ARG A 60 8.10 6.82 -19.16
C ARG A 60 8.12 5.49 -18.42
N VAL A 61 8.55 5.49 -17.16
CA VAL A 61 8.49 4.32 -16.28
C VAL A 61 7.05 3.85 -16.11
N LEU A 62 6.14 4.72 -15.69
CA LEU A 62 4.74 4.34 -15.48
C LEU A 62 4.09 3.79 -16.76
N ARG A 63 4.43 4.31 -17.95
CA ARG A 63 4.01 3.76 -19.24
C ARG A 63 4.65 2.42 -19.56
N ALA A 64 5.96 2.26 -19.37
CA ALA A 64 6.68 1.01 -19.64
C ALA A 64 6.13 -0.18 -18.82
N TYR A 65 5.74 0.06 -17.57
CA TYR A 65 5.08 -0.92 -16.71
C TYR A 65 3.56 -1.04 -16.96
N GLY A 66 3.03 -0.30 -17.93
CA GLY A 66 1.61 -0.29 -18.32
C GLY A 66 0.68 0.25 -17.24
N LEU A 67 1.17 1.02 -16.27
CA LEU A 67 0.36 1.57 -15.19
C LEU A 67 -0.53 2.71 -15.70
N LEU A 68 0.02 3.64 -16.50
CA LEU A 68 -0.78 4.75 -17.05
C LEU A 68 -1.88 4.23 -17.96
N GLN A 69 -1.55 3.37 -18.93
CA GLN A 69 -2.54 2.81 -19.85
C GLN A 69 -3.70 2.11 -19.11
N ARG A 70 -3.39 1.26 -18.12
CA ARG A 70 -4.43 0.57 -17.34
C ARG A 70 -5.24 1.51 -16.45
N ALA A 71 -4.66 2.63 -16.01
CA ALA A 71 -5.41 3.65 -15.29
C ALA A 71 -6.33 4.41 -16.27
N GLU A 72 -5.81 4.85 -17.42
CA GLU A 72 -6.56 5.55 -18.47
C GLU A 72 -7.77 4.74 -18.97
N GLU A 73 -7.60 3.44 -19.20
CA GLU A 73 -8.67 2.51 -19.56
C GLU A 73 -9.83 2.48 -18.54
N ARG A 74 -9.54 2.78 -17.27
CA ARG A 74 -10.50 2.71 -16.16
C ARG A 74 -11.10 4.05 -15.79
N VAL A 75 -10.32 5.12 -15.90
CA VAL A 75 -10.67 6.44 -15.37
C VAL A 75 -10.62 7.56 -16.40
N GLY A 76 -10.42 7.24 -17.68
CA GLY A 76 -10.26 8.21 -18.75
C GLY A 76 -8.90 8.90 -18.71
N PRO A 77 -8.71 9.99 -19.49
CA PRO A 77 -7.44 10.70 -19.58
C PRO A 77 -6.91 11.12 -18.21
N ILE A 78 -5.62 10.86 -17.95
CA ILE A 78 -4.95 11.20 -16.70
C ILE A 78 -3.82 12.21 -16.91
N GLU A 79 -3.52 12.95 -15.86
CA GLU A 79 -2.41 13.89 -15.79
C GLU A 79 -1.48 13.48 -14.65
N LEU A 80 -0.18 13.38 -14.93
CA LEU A 80 0.85 13.12 -13.92
C LEU A 80 1.31 14.45 -13.30
N ARG A 81 1.07 14.61 -12.00
CA ARG A 81 1.52 15.76 -11.23
C ARG A 81 2.54 15.31 -10.20
N ILE A 82 3.65 16.04 -10.12
CA ILE A 82 4.68 15.85 -9.10
C ILE A 82 4.67 17.11 -8.24
N GLN A 83 4.51 16.93 -6.93
CA GLN A 83 4.45 18.00 -5.95
C GLN A 83 5.53 17.77 -4.88
N GLY A 84 6.01 18.86 -4.28
CA GLY A 84 7.02 18.84 -3.23
C GLY A 84 8.28 19.62 -3.63
N GLU A 85 8.77 20.46 -2.72
CA GLU A 85 10.02 21.22 -2.92
C GLU A 85 11.25 20.33 -2.70
N ASP A 86 11.14 19.34 -1.80
CA ASP A 86 12.21 18.37 -1.53
C ASP A 86 12.12 17.19 -2.53
N PRO A 87 13.09 17.02 -3.44
CA PRO A 87 13.10 15.93 -4.41
C PRO A 87 13.26 14.54 -3.78
N PHE A 88 13.59 14.46 -2.48
CA PHE A 88 13.63 13.22 -1.70
C PHE A 88 12.35 12.98 -0.89
N ARG A 89 11.35 13.88 -1.01
CA ARG A 89 10.00 13.72 -0.42
C ARG A 89 8.88 14.01 -1.44
N PRO A 90 8.90 13.39 -2.64
CA PRO A 90 7.92 13.71 -3.66
C PRO A 90 6.53 13.17 -3.32
N ARG A 91 5.51 13.94 -3.69
CA ARG A 91 4.13 13.49 -3.83
C ARG A 91 3.79 13.37 -5.31
N VAL A 92 3.49 12.15 -5.75
CA VAL A 92 3.14 11.80 -7.12
C VAL A 92 1.65 11.56 -7.20
N VAL A 93 0.95 12.35 -8.01
CA VAL A 93 -0.51 12.28 -8.18
C VAL A 93 -0.85 11.96 -9.62
N LEU A 94 -1.69 10.94 -9.83
CA LEU A 94 -2.38 10.73 -11.10
C LEU A 94 -3.78 11.30 -10.99
N TRP A 95 -4.05 12.38 -11.72
CA TRP A 95 -5.34 13.08 -11.71
C TRP A 95 -6.19 12.67 -12.89
N SER A 96 -7.43 12.21 -12.67
CA SER A 96 -8.38 11.95 -13.77
C SER A 96 -9.00 13.25 -14.25
N ARG A 97 -8.84 13.56 -15.53
CA ARG A 97 -9.51 14.70 -16.18
C ARG A 97 -11.00 14.46 -16.40
N ARG A 98 -11.42 13.19 -16.43
CA ARG A 98 -12.83 12.80 -16.59
C ARG A 98 -13.63 13.01 -15.30
N PHE A 99 -13.04 12.63 -14.16
CA PHE A 99 -13.72 12.66 -12.86
C PHE A 99 -13.30 13.82 -11.97
N TYR A 100 -12.35 14.65 -12.41
CA TYR A 100 -11.81 15.78 -11.65
C TYR A 100 -11.37 15.38 -10.23
N ALA A 101 -10.70 14.23 -10.12
CA ALA A 101 -10.31 13.64 -8.84
C ALA A 101 -8.98 12.87 -8.95
N PRO A 102 -8.22 12.75 -7.85
CA PRO A 102 -7.02 11.91 -7.82
C PRO A 102 -7.43 10.44 -7.91
N VAL A 103 -6.78 9.67 -8.78
CA VAL A 103 -6.98 8.22 -8.92
C VAL A 103 -5.80 7.43 -8.35
N ALA A 104 -4.63 8.07 -8.29
CA ALA A 104 -3.51 7.64 -7.47
C ALA A 104 -2.90 8.86 -6.78
N ASP A 105 -2.55 8.72 -5.51
CA ASP A 105 -1.85 9.74 -4.73
C ASP A 105 -0.81 9.03 -3.87
N LEU A 106 0.46 9.33 -4.10
CA LEU A 106 1.58 8.60 -3.55
C LEU A 106 2.59 9.58 -2.96
N SER A 107 2.76 9.54 -1.64
CA SER A 107 3.82 10.29 -0.95
C SER A 107 4.96 9.34 -0.61
N LEU A 108 6.17 9.69 -1.05
CA LEU A 108 7.39 8.91 -0.84
C LEU A 108 8.40 9.72 -0.07
N ARG A 109 9.30 9.02 0.65
CA ARG A 109 10.52 9.63 1.19
C ARG A 109 11.65 8.63 1.35
N MET A 110 12.88 9.14 1.51
CA MET A 110 13.96 8.32 2.07
C MET A 110 13.80 8.19 3.59
N ALA A 111 14.11 6.99 4.09
CA ALA A 111 14.13 6.68 5.52
C ALA A 111 15.32 5.77 5.85
N THR A 112 15.59 5.63 7.14
CA THR A 112 16.59 4.73 7.70
C THR A 112 15.94 3.57 8.44
N GLY A 113 16.70 2.50 8.68
CA GLY A 113 16.21 1.37 9.46
C GLY A 113 15.81 1.74 10.89
N ALA A 114 16.50 2.69 11.51
CA ALA A 114 16.19 3.16 12.85
C ALA A 114 14.76 3.73 12.94
N GLU A 115 14.34 4.52 11.94
CA GLU A 115 13.01 5.14 11.89
C GLU A 115 11.86 4.13 11.83
N VAL A 116 12.14 2.89 11.40
CA VAL A 116 11.14 1.82 11.32
C VAL A 116 11.34 0.73 12.38
N GLY A 117 12.24 0.97 13.35
CA GLY A 117 12.49 0.06 14.47
C GLY A 117 13.35 -1.16 14.10
N LEU A 118 14.18 -1.08 13.05
CA LEU A 118 15.23 -2.07 12.85
C LEU A 118 16.34 -1.88 13.90
N GLY A 119 16.85 -2.98 14.46
CA GLY A 119 17.91 -2.96 15.46
C GLY A 119 19.24 -2.40 14.93
N ASP A 120 20.17 -2.13 15.85
CA ASP A 120 21.40 -1.34 15.62
C ASP A 120 22.20 -1.73 14.36
N VAL A 121 22.34 -3.03 14.09
CA VAL A 121 23.07 -3.56 12.90
C VAL A 121 22.46 -3.08 11.58
N LEU A 122 21.16 -2.78 11.58
CA LEU A 122 20.39 -2.39 10.39
C LEU A 122 19.85 -0.96 10.52
N ALA A 123 20.22 -0.21 11.56
CA ALA A 123 19.69 1.12 11.85
C ALA A 123 19.95 2.12 10.72
N THR A 124 21.08 2.02 10.02
CA THR A 124 21.47 2.94 8.94
C THR A 124 21.06 2.48 7.55
N VAL A 125 20.36 1.34 7.44
CA VAL A 125 19.94 0.80 6.14
C VAL A 125 19.02 1.81 5.44
N PRO A 126 19.31 2.20 4.19
CA PRO A 126 18.45 3.11 3.44
C PRO A 126 17.17 2.40 2.97
N LEU A 127 16.04 3.05 3.16
CA LEU A 127 14.71 2.57 2.80
C LEU A 127 14.01 3.60 1.91
N LEU A 128 13.27 3.13 0.92
CA LEU A 128 12.23 3.94 0.29
C LEU A 128 10.96 3.75 1.11
N TYR A 129 10.46 4.80 1.72
CA TYR A 129 9.27 4.77 2.57
C TYR A 129 8.06 5.36 1.84
N VAL A 130 6.92 4.67 1.92
CA VAL A 130 5.62 5.12 1.41
C VAL A 130 4.84 5.71 2.58
N ASP A 131 4.76 7.05 2.65
CA ASP A 131 4.00 7.74 3.69
C ASP A 131 2.49 7.65 3.45
N ALA A 132 2.07 7.72 2.18
CA ALA A 132 0.66 7.62 1.79
C ALA A 132 0.52 6.93 0.43
N LEU A 133 -0.53 6.12 0.29
CA LEU A 133 -0.90 5.50 -0.98
C LEU A 133 -2.43 5.45 -1.12
N LEU A 134 -2.95 6.24 -2.04
CA LEU A 134 -4.33 6.18 -2.51
C LEU A 134 -4.36 5.52 -3.89
N LEU A 135 -5.31 4.60 -4.09
CA LEU A 135 -5.61 4.01 -5.40
C LEU A 135 -7.11 3.81 -5.54
N GLN A 136 -7.77 4.69 -6.27
CA GLN A 136 -9.22 4.72 -6.36
C GLN A 136 -9.74 4.87 -7.79
N ASN A 137 -10.93 4.33 -8.01
CA ASN A 137 -11.70 4.50 -9.24
C ASN A 137 -13.00 5.25 -8.92
N PRO A 138 -13.01 6.58 -9.08
CA PRO A 138 -14.18 7.41 -8.81
C PRO A 138 -15.38 7.10 -9.73
N GLY A 139 -15.15 6.48 -10.88
CA GLY A 139 -16.18 6.12 -11.85
C GLY A 139 -16.93 4.82 -11.54
N ARG A 140 -16.63 4.14 -10.42
CA ARG A 140 -17.30 2.90 -10.01
C ARG A 140 -18.04 3.08 -8.71
N SER A 141 -19.18 2.39 -8.61
CA SER A 141 -19.91 2.21 -7.36
C SER A 141 -19.48 0.92 -6.65
N PHE A 142 -19.70 0.87 -5.34
CA PHE A 142 -19.57 -0.36 -4.57
C PHE A 142 -20.73 -1.32 -4.85
N ASP A 143 -20.50 -2.61 -4.62
CA ASP A 143 -21.50 -3.67 -4.68
C ASP A 143 -21.24 -4.69 -3.56
N TRP A 144 -22.18 -5.57 -3.25
CA TRP A 144 -22.02 -6.52 -2.14
C TRP A 144 -20.92 -7.57 -2.32
N HIS A 145 -20.39 -7.74 -3.54
CA HIS A 145 -19.20 -8.57 -3.78
C HIS A 145 -17.92 -7.82 -3.42
N ARG A 146 -17.92 -6.49 -3.53
CA ARG A 146 -16.82 -5.58 -3.18
C ARG A 146 -17.35 -4.31 -2.47
N PRO A 147 -17.85 -4.43 -1.24
CA PRO A 147 -18.30 -3.28 -0.47
C PRO A 147 -17.10 -2.42 -0.04
N PRO A 148 -17.31 -1.19 0.44
CA PRO A 148 -16.22 -0.35 0.91
C PRO A 148 -15.50 -1.00 2.08
N LEU A 149 -14.17 -0.90 2.07
CA LEU A 149 -13.34 -1.14 3.24
C LEU A 149 -13.37 0.08 4.18
N PRO A 150 -13.03 -0.09 5.46
CA PRO A 150 -12.80 1.05 6.37
C PRO A 150 -11.91 2.12 5.72
N GLY A 151 -12.35 3.38 5.82
CA GLY A 151 -11.66 4.54 5.22
C GLY A 151 -11.76 4.67 3.69
N GLN A 152 -12.44 3.77 2.99
CA GLN A 152 -12.55 3.80 1.54
C GLN A 152 -13.77 4.61 1.06
N SER A 153 -13.54 5.62 0.22
CA SER A 153 -14.60 6.43 -0.40
C SER A 153 -15.00 5.95 -1.80
N HIS A 154 -14.09 5.31 -2.53
CA HIS A 154 -14.34 4.80 -3.88
C HIS A 154 -13.72 3.40 -4.06
N PRO A 155 -14.29 2.53 -4.90
CA PRO A 155 -13.69 1.23 -5.24
C PRO A 155 -12.24 1.38 -5.69
N GLY A 156 -11.41 0.41 -5.33
CA GLY A 156 -9.98 0.48 -5.62
C GLY A 156 -9.67 0.43 -7.11
N LEU A 157 -8.61 1.13 -7.54
CA LEU A 157 -8.18 1.15 -8.94
C LEU A 157 -7.64 -0.21 -9.45
N ALA A 158 -7.46 -1.20 -8.57
CA ALA A 158 -6.90 -2.53 -8.89
C ALA A 158 -5.52 -2.46 -9.56
N LEU A 159 -4.67 -1.53 -9.11
CA LEU A 159 -3.28 -1.35 -9.55
C LEU A 159 -2.25 -1.45 -8.41
N SER A 160 -2.65 -1.82 -7.19
CA SER A 160 -1.75 -1.89 -6.03
C SER A 160 -0.59 -2.86 -6.25
N ALA A 161 -0.86 -4.09 -6.68
CA ALA A 161 0.18 -5.10 -6.91
C ALA A 161 1.26 -4.64 -7.92
N PRO A 162 0.93 -4.21 -9.15
CA PRO A 162 1.95 -3.72 -10.07
C PRO A 162 2.60 -2.42 -9.61
N LEU A 163 1.88 -1.52 -8.93
CA LEU A 163 2.50 -0.30 -8.40
C LEU A 163 3.55 -0.62 -7.32
N LEU A 164 3.24 -1.49 -6.36
CA LEU A 164 4.18 -1.91 -5.32
C LEU A 164 5.42 -2.59 -5.91
N GLU A 165 5.25 -3.41 -6.94
CA GLU A 165 6.40 -4.00 -7.65
C GLU A 165 7.27 -2.96 -8.35
N LEU A 166 6.66 -1.95 -8.97
CA LEU A 166 7.40 -0.82 -9.51
C LEU A 166 8.16 -0.10 -8.39
N LEU A 167 7.52 0.21 -7.26
CA LEU A 167 8.16 0.90 -6.15
C LEU A 167 9.31 0.11 -5.54
N MET A 168 9.21 -1.23 -5.47
CA MET A 168 10.34 -2.09 -5.08
C MET A 168 11.52 -1.98 -6.05
N LEU A 169 11.26 -1.85 -7.35
CA LEU A 169 12.28 -1.66 -8.37
C LEU A 169 12.87 -0.23 -8.34
N MET A 170 12.05 0.77 -8.02
CA MET A 170 12.51 2.14 -7.78
C MET A 170 13.41 2.21 -6.56
N ALA A 171 12.99 1.62 -5.42
CA ALA A 171 13.79 1.48 -4.21
C ALA A 171 15.17 0.88 -4.53
N ARG A 172 15.19 -0.24 -5.29
CA ARG A 172 16.44 -0.87 -5.72
C ARG A 172 17.32 0.07 -6.56
N ARG A 173 16.73 0.88 -7.44
CA ARG A 173 17.46 1.78 -8.34
C ARG A 173 18.13 2.92 -7.58
N ILE A 174 17.44 3.47 -6.58
CA ILE A 174 17.95 4.60 -5.78
C ILE A 174 18.87 4.14 -4.64
N GLY A 175 19.27 2.86 -4.62
CA GLY A 175 20.16 2.30 -3.60
C GLY A 175 19.50 1.95 -2.27
N ALA A 176 18.17 2.04 -2.16
CA ALA A 176 17.46 1.56 -0.99
C ALA A 176 17.42 0.03 -0.95
N GLU A 177 17.47 -0.52 0.26
CA GLU A 177 17.51 -1.96 0.49
C GLU A 177 16.15 -2.57 0.84
N ALA A 178 15.14 -1.73 1.03
CA ALA A 178 13.75 -2.16 1.20
C ALA A 178 12.78 -1.07 0.73
N LEU A 179 11.57 -1.52 0.41
CA LEU A 179 10.38 -0.67 0.40
C LEU A 179 9.71 -0.78 1.79
N ALA A 180 9.37 0.35 2.40
CA ALA A 180 8.81 0.43 3.74
C ALA A 180 7.48 1.18 3.74
N LEU A 181 6.59 0.83 4.66
CA LEU A 181 5.33 1.54 4.93
C LEU A 181 4.81 1.20 6.32
N THR A 182 3.88 1.98 6.84
CA THR A 182 3.11 1.63 8.05
C THR A 182 1.62 1.67 7.69
N PRO A 183 0.94 0.51 7.58
CA PRO A 183 -0.49 0.50 7.31
C PRO A 183 -1.24 1.05 8.51
N SER A 184 -2.10 2.05 8.29
CA SER A 184 -2.94 2.64 9.33
C SER A 184 -4.11 1.75 9.75
N THR A 185 -4.52 0.79 8.90
CA THR A 185 -5.65 -0.10 9.15
C THR A 185 -5.33 -1.56 8.85
N PHE A 186 -6.10 -2.47 9.42
CA PHE A 186 -6.01 -3.91 9.12
C PHE A 186 -6.31 -4.22 7.64
N ALA A 187 -7.25 -3.48 7.04
CA ALA A 187 -7.56 -3.57 5.61
C ALA A 187 -6.33 -3.26 4.76
N ALA A 188 -5.62 -2.17 5.06
CA ALA A 188 -4.40 -1.78 4.36
C ALA A 188 -3.29 -2.83 4.56
N ALA A 189 -3.05 -3.28 5.80
CA ALA A 189 -2.08 -4.34 6.10
C ALA A 189 -2.36 -5.62 5.28
N SER A 190 -3.64 -6.00 5.15
CA SER A 190 -4.08 -7.16 4.36
C SER A 190 -3.85 -7.04 2.86
N VAL A 191 -3.71 -5.81 2.33
CA VAL A 191 -3.31 -5.58 0.93
C VAL A 191 -1.81 -5.81 0.76
N TYR A 192 -1.02 -5.42 1.76
CA TYR A 192 0.46 -5.47 1.70
C TYR A 192 1.05 -6.83 2.11
N ASP A 193 0.34 -7.63 2.91
CA ASP A 193 0.84 -8.86 3.54
C ASP A 193 1.47 -9.90 2.60
N ARG A 194 1.12 -9.88 1.32
CA ARG A 194 1.68 -10.79 0.31
C ARG A 194 3.13 -10.47 -0.05
N ARG A 195 3.55 -9.22 0.16
CA ARG A 195 4.87 -8.70 -0.26
C ARG A 195 5.68 -8.08 0.88
N PHE A 196 5.03 -7.80 1.99
CA PHE A 196 5.62 -7.11 3.13
C PHE A 196 5.50 -7.97 4.38
N LEU A 197 6.46 -7.81 5.29
CA LEU A 197 6.48 -8.40 6.61
C LEU A 197 6.56 -7.29 7.65
N PHE A 198 5.86 -7.43 8.78
CA PHE A 198 6.04 -6.50 9.89
C PHE A 198 7.47 -6.61 10.43
N VAL A 199 8.08 -5.46 10.71
CA VAL A 199 9.43 -5.38 11.30
C VAL A 199 9.46 -6.13 12.64
N ASP A 200 8.44 -5.91 13.47
CA ASP A 200 8.22 -6.64 14.72
C ASP A 200 7.54 -8.00 14.45
N GLY A 201 8.18 -9.08 14.90
CA GLY A 201 7.63 -10.43 14.81
C GLY A 201 6.33 -10.59 15.61
N ALA A 202 6.23 -9.95 16.77
CA ALA A 202 5.02 -9.97 17.57
C ALA A 202 3.85 -9.29 16.85
N ALA A 203 4.10 -8.17 16.16
CA ALA A 203 3.11 -7.51 15.29
C ALA A 203 2.68 -8.40 14.12
N GLN A 204 3.63 -9.10 13.48
CA GLN A 204 3.31 -10.08 12.44
C GLN A 204 2.38 -11.18 12.97
N GLY A 205 2.66 -11.73 14.15
CA GLY A 205 1.82 -12.76 14.75
C GLY A 205 0.43 -12.23 15.13
N ARG A 206 0.32 -11.03 15.72
CA ARG A 206 -0.97 -10.38 16.01
C ARG A 206 -1.82 -10.20 14.75
N PHE A 207 -1.21 -9.71 13.66
CA PHE A 207 -1.89 -9.58 12.37
C PHE A 207 -2.37 -10.94 11.84
N LEU A 208 -1.53 -11.98 11.93
CA LEU A 208 -1.91 -13.34 11.49
C LEU A 208 -3.04 -13.93 12.33
N ALA A 209 -3.06 -13.70 13.64
CA ALA A 209 -4.14 -14.12 14.54
C ALA A 209 -5.46 -13.43 14.17
N LEU A 210 -5.46 -12.11 13.98
CA LEU A 210 -6.64 -11.36 13.51
C LEU A 210 -7.15 -11.89 12.17
N ARG A 211 -6.23 -12.12 11.22
CA ARG A 211 -6.56 -12.68 9.90
C ARG A 211 -7.15 -14.09 9.99
N GLY A 212 -6.65 -14.91 10.91
CA GLY A 212 -7.13 -16.27 11.15
C GLY A 212 -8.53 -16.30 11.79
N ALA A 213 -8.81 -15.37 12.70
CA ALA A 213 -10.08 -15.27 13.43
C ALA A 213 -11.30 -15.00 12.52
N GLY A 214 -11.07 -14.42 11.34
CA GLY A 214 -12.13 -14.25 10.34
C GLY A 214 -12.64 -15.57 9.75
N GLY A 215 -11.91 -16.68 9.88
CA GLY A 215 -12.32 -17.99 9.36
C GLY A 215 -12.61 -17.94 7.85
N LYS A 216 -13.81 -18.40 7.46
CA LYS A 216 -14.28 -18.39 6.06
C LYS A 216 -15.02 -17.10 5.65
N ARG A 217 -15.09 -16.10 6.54
CA ARG A 217 -15.83 -14.85 6.29
C ARG A 217 -15.12 -14.00 5.22
N PRO A 218 -15.86 -13.14 4.49
CA PRO A 218 -15.26 -12.22 3.53
C PRO A 218 -14.24 -11.30 4.19
N ARG A 219 -13.15 -10.99 3.49
CA ARG A 219 -12.07 -10.14 4.02
C ARG A 219 -12.53 -8.74 4.40
N TRP A 220 -13.48 -8.18 3.65
CA TRP A 220 -14.04 -6.87 3.93
C TRP A 220 -14.82 -6.85 5.24
N LEU A 221 -15.51 -7.95 5.58
CA LEU A 221 -16.28 -8.06 6.81
C LEU A 221 -15.35 -8.13 8.00
N LEU A 222 -14.28 -8.93 7.89
CA LEU A 222 -13.24 -8.98 8.90
C LEU A 222 -12.57 -7.60 9.10
N ALA A 223 -12.31 -6.87 8.01
CA ALA A 223 -11.76 -5.53 8.12
C ALA A 223 -12.66 -4.58 8.91
N TRP A 224 -13.97 -4.62 8.67
CA TRP A 224 -14.93 -3.86 9.46
C TRP A 224 -15.01 -4.32 10.91
N ALA A 225 -15.03 -5.64 11.15
CA ALA A 225 -15.01 -6.17 12.50
C ALA A 225 -13.79 -5.72 13.32
N VAL A 226 -12.62 -5.64 12.69
CA VAL A 226 -11.41 -5.12 13.35
C VAL A 226 -11.53 -3.61 13.59
N GLU A 227 -12.01 -2.84 12.62
CA GLU A 227 -12.20 -1.39 12.74
C GLU A 227 -13.19 -1.01 13.85
N LEU A 228 -14.30 -1.74 13.96
CA LEU A 228 -15.38 -1.49 14.93
C LEU A 228 -15.08 -2.07 16.32
N GLY A 229 -13.91 -2.68 16.48
CA GLY A 229 -13.48 -3.30 17.72
C GLY A 229 -14.34 -4.49 18.15
N CYS A 230 -14.69 -5.35 17.20
CA CYS A 230 -15.46 -6.59 17.42
C CYS A 230 -14.57 -7.82 17.62
N MET A 231 -13.24 -7.66 17.63
CA MET A 231 -12.34 -8.78 17.88
C MET A 231 -12.09 -8.94 19.38
N ARG A 232 -12.15 -10.19 19.86
CA ARG A 232 -11.96 -10.54 21.28
C ARG A 232 -10.83 -11.54 21.44
N ASP A 233 -10.11 -11.47 22.55
CA ASP A 233 -9.25 -12.57 22.99
C ASP A 233 -10.03 -13.60 23.83
N ALA A 234 -9.30 -14.58 24.39
CA ALA A 234 -9.87 -15.64 25.21
C ALA A 234 -10.52 -15.14 26.51
N ASP A 235 -10.09 -13.97 27.01
CA ASP A 235 -10.63 -13.33 28.22
C ASP A 235 -11.80 -12.39 27.90
N GLY A 236 -12.21 -12.32 26.62
CA GLY A 236 -13.27 -11.42 26.16
C GLY A 236 -12.82 -9.96 26.01
N GLN A 237 -11.52 -9.67 26.06
CA GLN A 237 -11.01 -8.31 25.91
C GLN A 237 -10.91 -7.92 24.44
N HIS A 238 -11.18 -6.65 24.14
CA HIS A 238 -11.04 -6.10 22.80
C HIS A 238 -9.57 -6.09 22.34
N ILE A 239 -9.32 -6.65 21.15
CA ILE A 239 -8.00 -6.64 20.50
C ILE A 239 -8.01 -5.72 19.27
N PRO A 240 -7.40 -4.52 19.35
CA PRO A 240 -7.31 -3.62 18.21
C PRO A 240 -6.23 -4.08 17.21
N PHE A 241 -6.34 -3.57 15.98
CA PHE A 241 -5.18 -3.51 15.09
C PHE A 241 -4.27 -2.34 15.51
N THR A 242 -2.99 -2.63 15.70
CA THR A 242 -1.97 -1.59 15.98
C THR A 242 -1.13 -1.35 14.72
N PRO A 243 -1.14 -0.13 14.16
CA PRO A 243 -0.25 0.24 13.06
C PRO A 243 1.22 0.03 13.45
N MET A 244 1.93 -0.75 12.64
CA MET A 244 3.35 -1.04 12.83
C MET A 244 4.07 -1.09 11.49
N PRO A 245 5.35 -0.68 11.40
CA PRO A 245 6.09 -0.70 10.14
C PRO A 245 6.17 -2.09 9.51
N MET A 246 6.04 -2.13 8.19
CA MET A 246 6.25 -3.29 7.35
C MET A 246 7.32 -3.02 6.30
N LEU A 247 8.09 -4.05 5.95
CA LEU A 247 9.15 -3.99 4.94
C LEU A 247 8.97 -5.05 3.86
N SER A 248 9.30 -4.67 2.63
CA SER A 248 9.60 -5.60 1.55
C SER A 248 11.12 -5.59 1.32
N PRO A 249 11.87 -6.56 1.86
CA PRO A 249 13.33 -6.55 1.82
C PRO A 249 13.87 -6.90 0.43
N LEU A 250 14.88 -6.15 -0.02
CA LEU A 250 15.54 -6.31 -1.32
C LEU A 250 16.99 -6.80 -1.18
N SER A 251 17.61 -6.58 -0.02
CA SER A 251 18.98 -7.03 0.28
C SER A 251 19.00 -8.33 1.08
N ARG A 252 20.05 -9.14 0.90
CA ARG A 252 20.22 -10.41 1.62
C ARG A 252 20.32 -10.22 3.13
N ARG A 253 20.92 -9.12 3.60
CA ARG A 253 21.07 -8.84 5.04
C ARG A 253 19.73 -8.56 5.72
N LEU A 254 18.84 -7.79 5.08
CA LEU A 254 17.48 -7.57 5.56
C LEU A 254 16.62 -8.83 5.46
N ILE A 255 16.75 -9.62 4.40
CA ILE A 255 16.01 -10.89 4.30
C ILE A 255 16.35 -11.80 5.51
N ARG A 256 17.64 -11.90 5.85
CA ARG A 256 18.10 -12.71 6.99
C ARG A 256 17.60 -12.22 8.35
N SER A 257 17.30 -10.93 8.52
CA SER A 257 16.77 -10.45 9.81
C SER A 257 15.38 -10.99 10.11
N PHE A 258 14.59 -11.32 9.09
CA PHE A 258 13.29 -11.99 9.25
C PHE A 258 13.41 -13.51 9.49
N ASP A 259 14.60 -14.08 9.30
CA ASP A 259 14.91 -15.48 9.64
C ASP A 259 15.50 -15.59 11.06
N ALA A 260 15.70 -14.48 11.77
CA ALA A 260 16.20 -14.49 13.14
C ALA A 260 15.25 -15.26 14.07
N LYS A 261 15.83 -16.12 14.91
CA LYS A 261 15.08 -16.96 15.86
C LYS A 261 14.10 -16.14 16.72
N ALA A 262 14.56 -15.01 17.26
CA ALA A 262 13.74 -14.12 18.08
C ALA A 262 12.50 -13.58 17.35
N TRP A 263 12.64 -13.17 16.07
CA TRP A 263 11.51 -12.69 15.28
C TRP A 263 10.48 -13.81 15.04
N ALA A 264 10.97 -15.02 14.70
CA ALA A 264 10.12 -16.17 14.44
C ALA A 264 9.38 -16.65 15.71
N GLU A 265 10.06 -16.69 16.85
CA GLU A 265 9.47 -17.04 18.16
C GLU A 265 8.40 -16.04 18.59
N ALA A 266 8.68 -14.73 18.48
CA ALA A 266 7.71 -13.68 18.80
C ALA A 266 6.46 -13.79 17.91
N ARG A 267 6.64 -14.04 16.60
CA ARG A 267 5.54 -14.26 15.65
C ARG A 267 4.71 -15.48 16.02
N GLU A 268 5.35 -16.58 16.34
CA GLU A 268 4.67 -17.83 16.70
C GLU A 268 3.89 -17.66 18.01
N GLN A 269 4.50 -17.06 19.02
CA GLN A 269 3.90 -16.83 20.32
C GLN A 269 2.65 -15.96 20.24
N THR A 270 2.70 -14.83 19.53
CA THR A 270 1.52 -13.96 19.38
C THR A 270 0.53 -14.48 18.34
N GLY A 271 0.99 -15.22 17.33
CA GLY A 271 0.15 -15.81 16.30
C GLY A 271 -0.73 -16.97 16.77
N ARG A 272 -0.37 -17.62 17.89
CA ARG A 272 -1.16 -18.69 18.52
C ARG A 272 -2.31 -18.18 19.38
N ARG A 273 -2.41 -16.87 19.60
CA ARG A 273 -3.53 -16.30 20.37
C ARG A 273 -4.83 -16.61 19.66
N VAL A 274 -5.73 -17.27 20.37
CA VAL A 274 -7.09 -17.53 19.89
C VAL A 274 -7.86 -16.22 19.98
N LEU A 275 -8.29 -15.73 18.83
CA LEU A 275 -9.14 -14.56 18.73
C LEU A 275 -10.49 -14.97 18.15
N THR A 276 -11.56 -14.38 18.66
CA THR A 276 -12.93 -14.63 18.23
C THR A 276 -13.57 -13.34 17.72
N LEU A 277 -14.57 -13.50 16.86
CA LEU A 277 -15.42 -12.40 16.42
C LEU A 277 -16.62 -12.32 17.36
N ASP A 278 -16.81 -11.16 17.96
CA ASP A 278 -18.02 -10.76 18.67
C ASP A 278 -19.09 -10.38 17.64
N GLU A 279 -19.93 -11.35 17.27
CA GLU A 279 -20.96 -11.18 16.23
C GLU A 279 -22.06 -10.21 16.67
N GLU A 280 -22.43 -10.21 17.95
CA GLU A 280 -23.42 -9.29 18.49
C GLU A 280 -22.93 -7.84 18.41
N ALA A 281 -21.69 -7.56 18.85
CA ALA A 281 -21.11 -6.24 18.72
C ALA A 281 -20.95 -5.83 17.25
N LEU A 282 -20.68 -6.78 16.35
CA LEU A 282 -20.60 -6.50 14.92
C LEU A 282 -21.96 -6.09 14.37
N GLN A 283 -23.04 -6.83 14.67
CA GLN A 283 -24.41 -6.50 14.23
C GLN A 283 -24.83 -5.10 14.69
N GLN A 284 -24.59 -4.78 15.97
CA GLN A 284 -24.97 -3.50 16.57
C GLN A 284 -24.23 -2.30 15.97
N ARG A 285 -22.98 -2.49 15.53
CA ARG A 285 -22.09 -1.40 15.08
C ARG A 285 -21.87 -1.38 13.57
N PHE A 286 -22.51 -2.29 12.83
CA PHE A 286 -22.26 -2.44 11.41
C PHE A 286 -22.68 -1.17 10.65
N PRO A 287 -21.83 -0.61 9.77
CA PRO A 287 -22.06 0.70 9.15
C PRO A 287 -22.95 0.56 7.91
N TRP A 288 -24.22 0.27 8.12
CA TRP A 288 -25.21 0.06 7.05
C TRP A 288 -25.28 1.24 6.08
N GLU A 289 -25.12 2.46 6.57
CA GLU A 289 -25.12 3.70 5.79
C GLU A 289 -23.98 3.79 4.77
N ARG A 290 -22.91 3.01 4.95
CA ARG A 290 -21.79 2.92 4.01
C ARG A 290 -21.95 1.78 3.02
N MET A 291 -22.90 0.88 3.20
CA MET A 291 -23.00 -0.34 2.41
C MET A 291 -23.71 -0.10 1.07
N PRO A 292 -23.45 -0.94 0.05
CA PRO A 292 -24.20 -0.90 -1.20
C PRO A 292 -25.71 -1.06 -0.96
N PRO A 293 -26.57 -0.44 -1.78
CA PRO A 293 -28.00 -0.59 -1.65
C PRO A 293 -28.46 -2.02 -1.94
N GLY A 294 -29.65 -2.37 -1.43
CA GLY A 294 -30.25 -3.68 -1.57
C GLY A 294 -29.73 -4.70 -0.54
N PRO A 295 -30.31 -5.90 -0.52
CA PRO A 295 -29.99 -6.88 0.51
C PRO A 295 -28.57 -7.43 0.35
N PRO A 296 -27.84 -7.64 1.46
CA PRO A 296 -26.62 -8.43 1.43
C PRO A 296 -26.90 -9.88 1.01
N PRO A 297 -25.88 -10.63 0.57
CA PRO A 297 -25.99 -12.07 0.36
C PRO A 297 -26.59 -12.77 1.59
N GLU A 298 -27.46 -13.75 1.41
CA GLU A 298 -28.27 -14.37 2.46
C GLU A 298 -27.49 -14.76 3.72
N ARG A 299 -26.35 -15.45 3.55
CA ARG A 299 -25.47 -15.84 4.68
C ARG A 299 -24.92 -14.66 5.48
N LEU A 300 -24.79 -13.49 4.85
CA LEU A 300 -24.35 -12.27 5.50
C LEU A 300 -25.54 -11.51 6.09
N ALA A 301 -26.71 -11.58 5.48
CA ALA A 301 -27.94 -11.01 6.00
C ALA A 301 -28.25 -11.58 7.39
N GLU A 302 -28.19 -12.91 7.54
CA GLU A 302 -28.36 -13.61 8.82
C GLU A 302 -27.32 -13.18 9.85
N LEU A 303 -26.04 -13.20 9.46
CA LEU A 303 -24.92 -12.84 10.35
C LEU A 303 -24.98 -11.38 10.81
N LEU A 304 -25.43 -10.46 9.96
CA LEU A 304 -25.50 -9.03 10.23
C LEU A 304 -26.83 -8.59 10.83
N GLY A 305 -27.80 -9.50 10.97
CA GLY A 305 -29.14 -9.15 11.46
C GLY A 305 -29.85 -8.16 10.53
N TYR A 306 -29.69 -8.32 9.21
CA TYR A 306 -30.29 -7.42 8.23
C TYR A 306 -31.82 -7.49 8.28
N ASP A 307 -32.46 -6.37 8.59
CA ASP A 307 -33.91 -6.20 8.53
C ASP A 307 -34.30 -5.43 7.26
N PRO A 308 -34.98 -6.05 6.29
CA PRO A 308 -35.41 -5.39 5.05
C PRO A 308 -36.43 -4.26 5.28
N LEU A 309 -37.04 -4.19 6.46
CA LEU A 309 -38.04 -3.18 6.83
C LEU A 309 -37.45 -2.05 7.69
N ALA A 310 -36.21 -2.20 8.17
CA ALA A 310 -35.54 -1.13 8.89
C ALA A 310 -35.23 0.03 7.92
N PRO A 311 -35.55 1.28 8.29
CA PRO A 311 -35.21 2.42 7.45
C PRO A 311 -33.69 2.51 7.35
N VAL A 312 -33.15 2.21 6.17
CA VAL A 312 -31.78 2.60 5.81
C VAL A 312 -31.81 4.12 5.84
N LEU A 313 -31.19 4.73 6.86
CA LEU A 313 -30.99 6.18 6.89
C LEU A 313 -30.21 6.55 5.64
N ALA A 314 -30.92 7.06 4.64
CA ALA A 314 -30.34 7.44 3.36
C ALA A 314 -29.45 8.67 3.57
N HIS A 315 -28.26 8.64 3.00
CA HIS A 315 -27.43 9.81 2.75
C HIS A 315 -27.75 10.39 1.37
#